data_AF-A0A971Z173-F1
#
_entry.id   AF-A0A971Z173-F1
#
_cell.length_a   1.000
_cell.length_b   1.000
_cell.length_c   1.000
_cell.angle_alpha   90.00
_cell.angle_beta   90.00
_cell.angle_gamma   90.00
#
_symmetry.space_group_name_H-M   'P 1'
#
loop_
_entity.id
_entity.type
_entity.pdbx_description
1 polymer ?
#
loop_
_entity_poly.entity_id
_entity_poly.type
_entity_poly.pdbx_seq_one_letter_code
_entity_poly.pdbx_strand_id
1 'polypeptide(L)'
;MQKIIIGACGLALSLVASAVSAQSLSQSEIDQLGQSLTPIGAEKAGNAAGTIPEWTGGLPTDAGQSLSNNFLENPFKGEQPEFVITAQNYQQYRDNLTPGQIALFERYPETFRMPVYQSKRTVGFPQSVYDQVKRTVGQAKLVNGGDGVENVEPGSSFVFPIPKSGAEVIWNHMTRYRLNVHRWYMQAMPQTNGSFTLIKMEEEVGYPNLM
;
A
#
# COMPACT_ATOMS: atom_id res chain seq x y z
N MET A 1 13.28 15.43 53.87
CA MET A 1 12.54 15.76 52.62
C MET A 1 13.32 15.42 51.34
N GLN A 2 14.62 15.68 51.25
CA GLN A 2 15.44 15.41 50.06
C GLN A 2 15.49 13.93 49.62
N LYS A 3 15.50 12.98 50.56
CA LYS A 3 15.51 11.53 50.26
C LYS A 3 14.19 10.98 49.68
N ILE A 4 13.07 11.65 49.93
CA ILE A 4 11.75 11.25 49.42
C ILE A 4 11.56 11.73 47.97
N ILE A 5 12.14 12.88 47.62
CA ILE A 5 12.08 13.46 46.27
C ILE A 5 12.89 12.60 45.28
N ILE A 6 14.03 12.05 45.70
CA ILE A 6 14.87 11.18 44.84
C ILE A 6 14.16 9.84 44.54
N GLY A 7 13.43 9.27 45.49
CA GLY A 7 12.65 8.03 45.29
C GLY A 7 11.46 8.20 44.36
N ALA A 8 10.78 9.35 44.42
CA ALA A 8 9.63 9.67 43.56
C ALA A 8 10.04 9.93 42.10
N CYS A 9 11.19 10.57 41.86
CA CYS A 9 11.74 10.76 40.50
C CYS A 9 12.21 9.42 39.88
N GLY A 10 12.78 8.51 40.67
CA GLY A 10 13.19 7.18 40.17
C GLY A 10 12.01 6.31 39.72
N LEU A 11 10.90 6.35 40.46
CA LEU A 11 9.68 5.58 40.11
C LEU A 11 8.99 6.13 38.85
N ALA A 12 8.97 7.45 38.67
CA ALA A 12 8.40 8.10 37.49
C ALA A 12 9.22 7.79 36.21
N LEU A 13 10.55 7.71 36.31
CA LEU A 13 11.42 7.31 35.20
C LEU A 13 11.26 5.82 34.82
N SER A 14 10.98 4.92 35.77
CA SER A 14 10.69 3.52 35.46
C SER A 14 9.34 3.28 34.77
N LEU A 15 8.34 4.13 35.04
CA LEU A 15 7.01 4.01 34.42
C LEU A 15 7.00 4.50 32.96
N VAL A 16 7.85 5.47 32.61
CA VAL A 16 8.01 5.93 31.21
C VAL A 16 8.87 4.98 30.37
N ALA A 17 9.81 4.25 31.00
CA ALA A 17 10.60 3.21 30.33
C ALA A 17 9.78 1.96 29.95
N SER A 18 8.55 1.81 30.46
CA SER A 18 7.68 0.66 30.17
C SER A 18 6.91 0.80 28.84
N ALA A 19 6.99 1.94 28.16
CA ALA A 19 6.17 2.22 26.97
C ALA A 19 6.76 1.73 25.64
N VAL A 20 7.96 1.14 25.63
CA VAL A 20 8.58 0.58 24.40
C VAL A 20 8.93 -0.89 24.62
N SER A 21 7.96 -1.67 25.09
CA SER A 21 8.02 -3.11 24.86
C SER A 21 7.45 -3.35 23.46
N ALA A 22 8.30 -3.72 22.50
CA ALA A 22 7.84 -4.25 21.21
C ALA A 22 6.89 -5.41 21.52
N GLN A 23 5.59 -5.16 21.38
CA GLN A 23 4.57 -6.09 21.84
C GLN A 23 4.55 -7.26 20.85
N SER A 24 5.09 -8.40 21.28
CA SER A 24 5.08 -9.63 20.49
C SER A 24 3.63 -10.00 20.16
N LEU A 25 3.38 -10.37 18.90
CA LEU A 25 2.06 -10.83 18.47
C LEU A 25 1.65 -12.07 19.26
N SER A 26 0.40 -12.09 19.72
CA SER A 26 -0.24 -13.29 20.23
C SER A 26 -0.62 -14.24 19.09
N GLN A 27 -0.71 -15.54 19.38
CA GLN A 27 -1.16 -16.51 18.38
C GLN A 27 -2.54 -16.18 17.82
N SER A 28 -3.46 -15.70 18.67
CA SER A 28 -4.79 -15.26 18.23
C SER A 28 -4.78 -14.11 17.23
N GLU A 29 -3.80 -13.20 17.31
CA GLU A 29 -3.63 -12.14 16.33
C GLU A 29 -3.08 -12.70 15.01
N ILE A 30 -2.11 -13.60 15.09
CA ILE A 30 -1.54 -14.27 13.91
C ILE A 30 -2.62 -15.06 13.17
N ASP A 31 -3.49 -15.75 13.91
CA ASP A 31 -4.58 -16.54 13.35
C ASP A 31 -5.63 -15.69 12.59
N GLN A 32 -5.64 -14.36 12.76
CA GLN A 32 -6.48 -13.47 11.96
C GLN A 32 -6.04 -13.40 10.49
N LEU A 33 -4.77 -13.69 10.18
CA LEU A 33 -4.26 -13.71 8.81
C LEU A 33 -4.93 -14.83 8.00
N GLY A 34 -5.56 -14.45 6.89
CA GLY A 34 -6.37 -15.34 6.05
C GLY A 34 -7.82 -15.48 6.52
N GLN A 35 -8.17 -15.04 7.73
CA GLN A 35 -9.54 -14.98 8.24
C GLN A 35 -10.13 -13.58 8.02
N SER A 36 -10.05 -12.71 9.03
CA SER A 36 -10.53 -11.32 8.99
C SER A 36 -9.54 -10.39 8.28
N LEU A 37 -8.26 -10.78 8.26
CA LEU A 37 -7.20 -10.11 7.52
C LEU A 37 -6.87 -10.90 6.24
N THR A 38 -6.39 -10.21 5.21
CA THR A 38 -5.74 -10.85 4.07
C THR A 38 -4.45 -11.56 4.52
N PRO A 39 -3.87 -12.45 3.71
CA PRO A 39 -2.62 -13.12 4.08
C PRO A 39 -1.44 -12.17 4.36
N ILE A 40 -1.52 -10.91 3.89
CA ILE A 40 -0.52 -9.87 4.15
C ILE A 40 -0.93 -8.88 5.24
N GLY A 41 -2.05 -9.12 5.93
CA GLY A 41 -2.48 -8.34 7.09
C GLY A 41 -3.35 -7.13 6.81
N ALA A 42 -3.81 -6.92 5.57
CA ALA A 42 -4.80 -5.88 5.28
C ALA A 42 -6.21 -6.33 5.71
N GLU A 43 -7.12 -5.39 5.97
CA GLU A 43 -8.53 -5.73 6.20
C GLU A 43 -9.11 -6.48 5.00
N LYS A 44 -9.71 -7.66 5.24
CA LYS A 44 -10.31 -8.48 4.18
C LYS A 44 -11.70 -7.98 3.80
N ALA A 45 -12.47 -7.53 4.78
CA ALA A 45 -13.84 -7.07 4.59
C ALA A 45 -13.95 -5.89 3.60
N GLY A 46 -15.12 -5.77 2.99
CA GLY A 46 -15.53 -4.55 2.29
C GLY A 46 -15.90 -3.45 3.29
N ASN A 47 -16.21 -2.25 2.78
CA ASN A 47 -16.67 -1.18 3.65
C ASN A 47 -18.17 -1.29 3.99
N ALA A 48 -18.59 -0.68 5.10
CA ALA A 48 -19.99 -0.69 5.53
C ALA A 48 -20.96 -0.05 4.52
N ALA A 49 -20.47 0.85 3.65
CA ALA A 49 -21.28 1.49 2.61
C ALA A 49 -21.52 0.59 1.38
N GLY A 50 -20.86 -0.58 1.29
CA GLY A 50 -21.00 -1.51 0.17
C GLY A 50 -20.34 -1.04 -1.14
N THR A 51 -19.59 0.07 -1.11
CA THR A 51 -18.91 0.61 -2.30
C THR A 51 -17.53 -0.01 -2.54
N ILE A 52 -16.95 -0.64 -1.52
CA ILE A 52 -15.70 -1.41 -1.60
C ILE A 52 -16.05 -2.87 -1.31
N PRO A 53 -15.81 -3.80 -2.26
CA PRO A 53 -16.11 -5.22 -2.05
C PRO A 53 -15.12 -5.87 -1.07
N GLU A 54 -15.49 -7.05 -0.55
CA GLU A 54 -14.55 -7.92 0.16
C GLU A 54 -13.38 -8.30 -0.77
N TRP A 55 -12.20 -8.50 -0.19
CA TRP A 55 -11.08 -9.09 -0.91
C TRP A 55 -11.26 -10.60 -1.04
N THR A 56 -11.30 -11.09 -2.28
CA THR A 56 -11.55 -12.50 -2.61
C THR A 56 -10.34 -13.22 -3.20
N GLY A 57 -9.12 -12.67 -3.06
CA GLY A 57 -7.89 -13.27 -3.60
C GLY A 57 -7.12 -12.41 -4.60
N GLY A 58 -7.71 -11.30 -5.07
CA GLY A 58 -7.16 -10.49 -6.16
C GLY A 58 -7.56 -11.02 -7.54
N LEU A 59 -6.94 -10.49 -8.59
CA LEU A 59 -7.17 -10.96 -9.96
C LEU A 59 -6.56 -12.35 -10.17
N PRO A 60 -7.27 -13.29 -10.82
CA PRO A 60 -6.69 -14.57 -11.19
C PRO A 60 -5.63 -14.37 -12.28
N THR A 61 -4.71 -15.33 -12.40
CA THR A 61 -3.56 -15.26 -13.34
C THR A 61 -3.96 -15.29 -14.81
N ASP A 62 -5.20 -15.68 -15.11
CA ASP A 62 -5.81 -15.75 -16.44
C ASP A 62 -6.81 -14.61 -16.69
N ALA A 63 -6.86 -13.57 -15.83
CA ALA A 63 -7.80 -12.46 -15.94
C ALA A 63 -7.68 -11.64 -17.24
N GLY A 64 -6.54 -11.72 -17.93
CA GLY A 64 -6.30 -11.04 -19.19
C GLY A 64 -5.32 -11.82 -20.05
N GLN A 65 -5.50 -11.78 -21.36
CA GLN A 65 -4.61 -12.44 -22.30
C GLN A 65 -3.34 -11.60 -22.53
N SER A 66 -2.22 -12.27 -22.77
CA SER A 66 -1.01 -11.60 -23.25
C SER A 66 -1.23 -11.04 -24.65
N LEU A 67 -0.91 -9.78 -24.83
CA LEU A 67 -0.89 -9.08 -26.11
C LEU A 67 0.55 -8.98 -26.63
N SER A 68 0.72 -8.45 -27.85
CA SER A 68 2.04 -8.15 -28.39
C SER A 68 2.79 -7.11 -27.53
N ASN A 69 4.12 -7.08 -27.64
CA ASN A 69 4.99 -6.12 -26.94
C ASN A 69 4.85 -6.12 -25.39
N ASN A 70 4.60 -7.29 -24.79
CA ASN A 70 4.45 -7.47 -23.33
C ASN A 70 3.30 -6.67 -22.69
N PHE A 71 2.25 -6.35 -23.45
CA PHE A 71 1.01 -5.80 -22.91
C PHE A 71 0.07 -6.90 -22.44
N LEU A 72 -0.85 -6.56 -21.53
CA LEU A 72 -1.94 -7.42 -21.09
C LEU A 72 -3.29 -6.81 -21.49
N GLU A 73 -4.26 -7.65 -21.85
CA GLU A 73 -5.63 -7.20 -22.07
C GLU A 73 -6.23 -6.62 -20.79
N ASN A 74 -7.09 -5.60 -20.94
CA ASN A 74 -7.85 -5.05 -19.83
C ASN A 74 -8.89 -6.09 -19.33
N PRO A 75 -8.78 -6.59 -18.08
CA PRO A 75 -9.72 -7.56 -17.51
C PRO A 75 -11.15 -7.02 -17.37
N PHE A 76 -11.34 -5.70 -17.48
CA PHE A 76 -12.62 -5.00 -17.29
C PHE A 76 -13.08 -4.24 -18.55
N LYS A 77 -12.72 -4.71 -19.74
CA LYS A 77 -12.99 -4.01 -21.02
C LYS A 77 -14.44 -3.59 -21.24
N GLY A 78 -15.41 -4.32 -20.67
CA GLY A 78 -16.84 -4.01 -20.80
C GLY A 78 -17.41 -3.05 -19.76
N GLU A 79 -16.64 -2.66 -18.74
CA GLU A 79 -17.16 -1.84 -17.65
C GLU A 79 -17.52 -0.43 -18.12
N GLN A 80 -18.67 0.05 -17.65
CA GLN A 80 -19.15 1.39 -17.86
C GLN A 80 -19.06 2.18 -16.56
N PRO A 81 -18.85 3.51 -16.61
CA PRO A 81 -18.92 4.35 -15.43
C PRO A 81 -20.30 4.22 -14.77
N GLU A 82 -20.34 4.18 -13.45
CA GLU A 82 -21.58 4.31 -12.67
C GLU A 82 -22.16 5.73 -12.85
N PHE A 83 -21.26 6.73 -12.93
CA PHE A 83 -21.58 8.11 -13.27
C PHE A 83 -20.31 8.84 -13.72
N VAL A 84 -20.48 10.07 -14.22
CA VAL A 84 -19.37 10.94 -14.62
C VAL A 84 -19.49 12.27 -13.91
N ILE A 85 -18.43 12.66 -13.20
CA ILE A 85 -18.32 13.99 -12.62
C ILE A 85 -17.77 14.94 -13.70
N THR A 86 -18.43 16.08 -13.85
CA THR A 86 -18.13 17.12 -14.82
C THR A 86 -18.14 18.49 -14.13
N ALA A 87 -17.73 19.53 -14.85
CA ALA A 87 -17.79 20.90 -14.32
C ALA A 87 -19.22 21.35 -13.96
N GLN A 88 -20.25 20.71 -14.52
CA GLN A 88 -21.66 21.04 -14.26
C GLN A 88 -22.19 20.42 -12.96
N ASN A 89 -21.58 19.34 -12.44
CA ASN A 89 -22.09 18.62 -11.27
C ASN A 89 -21.05 18.39 -10.16
N TYR A 90 -19.77 18.77 -10.31
CA TYR A 90 -18.73 18.49 -9.31
C TYR A 90 -19.06 19.05 -7.92
N GLN A 91 -19.85 20.12 -7.85
CA GLN A 91 -20.29 20.70 -6.57
C GLN A 91 -21.11 19.72 -5.73
N GLN A 92 -21.83 18.78 -6.37
CA GLN A 92 -22.59 17.73 -5.68
C GLN A 92 -21.67 16.70 -5.01
N TYR A 93 -20.42 16.59 -5.47
CA TYR A 93 -19.42 15.64 -4.99
C TYR A 93 -18.25 16.33 -4.30
N ARG A 94 -18.42 17.61 -3.90
CA ARG A 94 -17.32 18.46 -3.43
C ARG A 94 -16.54 17.84 -2.27
N ASP A 95 -17.22 17.14 -1.37
CA ASP A 95 -16.60 16.49 -0.21
C ASP A 95 -15.79 15.24 -0.57
N ASN A 96 -15.95 14.73 -1.79
CA ASN A 96 -15.17 13.62 -2.34
C ASN A 96 -13.98 14.09 -3.19
N LEU A 97 -13.84 15.40 -3.42
CA LEU A 97 -12.86 15.96 -4.34
C LEU A 97 -11.80 16.76 -3.58
N THR A 98 -10.55 16.55 -3.97
CA THR A 98 -9.43 17.38 -3.51
C THR A 98 -9.49 18.78 -4.15
N PRO A 99 -8.85 19.79 -3.55
CA PRO A 99 -8.78 21.13 -4.14
C PRO A 99 -8.19 21.13 -5.56
N GLY A 100 -7.21 20.26 -5.82
CA GLY A 100 -6.62 20.12 -7.15
C GLY A 100 -7.60 19.56 -8.19
N GLN A 101 -8.42 18.58 -7.83
CA GLN A 101 -9.45 18.04 -8.72
C GLN A 101 -10.56 19.08 -8.99
N ILE A 102 -10.96 19.85 -7.98
CA ILE A 102 -11.91 20.96 -8.16
C ILE A 102 -11.35 22.00 -9.13
N ALA A 103 -10.09 22.40 -8.95
CA ALA A 103 -9.43 23.36 -9.83
C ALA A 103 -9.34 22.86 -11.29
N LEU A 104 -9.22 21.55 -11.52
CA LEU A 104 -9.26 20.99 -12.88
C LEU A 104 -10.64 21.15 -13.53
N PHE A 105 -11.74 20.95 -12.79
CA PHE A 105 -13.10 21.18 -13.33
C PHE A 105 -13.35 22.66 -13.64
N GLU A 106 -12.82 23.57 -12.81
CA GLU A 106 -12.94 25.02 -13.04
C GLU A 106 -12.08 25.50 -14.21
N ARG A 107 -10.84 24.98 -14.34
CA ARG A 107 -9.90 25.39 -15.39
C ARG A 107 -10.21 24.78 -16.75
N TYR A 108 -10.77 23.58 -16.77
CA TYR A 108 -11.04 22.82 -17.99
C TYR A 108 -12.50 22.33 -18.04
N PRO A 109 -13.49 23.24 -18.01
CA PRO A 109 -14.88 22.86 -17.83
C PRO A 109 -15.46 22.05 -19.00
N GLU A 110 -14.92 22.24 -20.20
CA GLU A 110 -15.38 21.54 -21.40
C GLU A 110 -14.73 20.17 -21.59
N THR A 111 -13.48 20.00 -21.14
CA THR A 111 -12.66 18.83 -21.48
C THR A 111 -12.35 17.90 -20.30
N PHE A 112 -12.29 18.41 -19.07
CA PHE A 112 -12.04 17.56 -17.91
C PHE A 112 -13.32 16.86 -17.46
N ARG A 113 -13.22 15.54 -17.29
CA ARG A 113 -14.29 14.62 -16.90
C ARG A 113 -13.68 13.57 -16.00
N MET A 114 -14.39 13.15 -14.97
CA MET A 114 -13.98 12.08 -14.07
C MET A 114 -15.03 10.97 -14.10
N PRO A 115 -14.86 9.95 -14.95
CA PRO A 115 -15.71 8.77 -14.91
C PRO A 115 -15.43 7.99 -13.62
N VAL A 116 -16.50 7.68 -12.88
CA VAL A 116 -16.43 6.92 -11.62
C VAL A 116 -16.94 5.51 -11.90
N TYR A 117 -16.14 4.52 -11.52
CA TYR A 117 -16.43 3.09 -11.73
C TYR A 117 -16.57 2.38 -10.39
N GLN A 118 -17.19 1.21 -10.42
CA GLN A 118 -17.29 0.33 -9.27
C GLN A 118 -15.89 -0.04 -8.75
N SER A 119 -15.69 0.03 -7.43
CA SER A 119 -14.40 -0.38 -6.85
C SER A 119 -14.19 -1.88 -6.99
N LYS A 120 -12.96 -2.28 -7.34
CA LYS A 120 -12.52 -3.68 -7.37
C LYS A 120 -11.26 -3.84 -6.50
N ARG A 121 -11.17 -4.93 -5.75
CA ARG A 121 -9.97 -5.30 -4.99
C ARG A 121 -9.16 -6.33 -5.76
N THR A 122 -8.43 -5.85 -6.77
CA THR A 122 -7.70 -6.67 -7.75
C THR A 122 -6.30 -7.10 -7.33
N VAL A 123 -5.74 -6.47 -6.30
CA VAL A 123 -4.38 -6.78 -5.85
C VAL A 123 -4.35 -8.16 -5.20
N GLY A 124 -3.51 -9.03 -5.74
CA GLY A 124 -3.12 -10.33 -5.18
C GLY A 124 -1.62 -10.55 -5.39
N PHE A 125 -1.05 -11.49 -4.63
CA PHE A 125 0.35 -11.87 -4.72
C PHE A 125 0.48 -13.37 -4.97
N PRO A 126 1.61 -13.84 -5.55
CA PRO A 126 1.88 -15.26 -5.66
C PRO A 126 1.85 -15.98 -4.30
N GLN A 127 1.47 -17.26 -4.30
CA GLN A 127 1.35 -18.05 -3.06
C GLN A 127 2.65 -18.03 -2.23
N SER A 128 3.82 -18.02 -2.88
CA SER A 128 5.12 -17.94 -2.21
C SER A 128 5.29 -16.71 -1.32
N VAL A 129 4.67 -15.58 -1.68
CA VAL A 129 4.66 -14.35 -0.87
C VAL A 129 3.84 -14.56 0.40
N TYR A 130 2.64 -15.14 0.27
CA TYR A 130 1.79 -15.44 1.42
C TYR A 130 2.46 -16.45 2.38
N ASP A 131 3.15 -17.45 1.83
CA ASP A 131 3.88 -18.43 2.62
C ASP A 131 5.09 -17.81 3.35
N GLN A 132 5.78 -16.84 2.74
CA GLN A 132 6.84 -16.08 3.40
C GLN A 132 6.31 -15.23 4.56
N VAL A 133 5.19 -14.52 4.35
CA VAL A 133 4.55 -13.71 5.41
C VAL A 133 4.15 -14.60 6.58
N LYS A 134 3.54 -15.75 6.31
CA LYS A 134 3.14 -16.71 7.34
C LYS A 134 4.33 -17.28 8.13
N ARG A 135 5.50 -17.44 7.50
CA ARG A 135 6.73 -17.87 8.20
C ARG A 135 7.35 -16.76 9.03
N THR A 136 7.24 -15.51 8.57
CA THR A 136 7.90 -14.35 9.20
C THR A 136 7.08 -13.71 10.32
N VAL A 137 5.75 -13.82 10.25
CA VAL A 137 4.85 -13.17 11.21
C VAL A 137 5.19 -13.59 12.66
N GLY A 138 5.37 -12.59 13.53
CA GLY A 138 5.74 -12.79 14.93
C GLY A 138 7.23 -13.06 15.17
N GLN A 139 8.04 -13.27 14.13
CA GLN A 139 9.49 -13.47 14.24
C GLN A 139 10.28 -12.17 14.06
N ALA A 140 9.89 -11.36 13.07
CA ALA A 140 10.57 -10.11 12.75
C ALA A 140 10.59 -9.16 13.95
N LYS A 141 11.74 -8.50 14.18
CA LYS A 141 11.90 -7.51 15.25
C LYS A 141 12.58 -6.27 14.72
N LEU A 142 12.08 -5.11 15.16
CA LEU A 142 12.78 -3.85 14.95
C LEU A 142 14.04 -3.81 15.82
N VAL A 143 15.13 -3.32 15.24
CA VAL A 143 16.39 -3.06 15.93
C VAL A 143 16.84 -1.62 15.70
N ASN A 144 17.82 -1.16 16.48
CA ASN A 144 18.39 0.18 16.37
C ASN A 144 17.34 1.30 16.35
N GLY A 145 16.33 1.21 17.22
CA GLY A 145 15.26 2.22 17.29
C GLY A 145 14.30 2.23 16.10
N GLY A 146 14.30 1.19 15.27
CA GLY A 146 13.46 1.09 14.08
C GLY A 146 14.21 1.25 12.76
N ASP A 147 15.51 1.54 12.79
CA ASP A 147 16.35 1.69 11.59
C ASP A 147 16.79 0.35 10.99
N GLY A 148 16.47 -0.77 11.65
CA GLY A 148 16.76 -2.10 11.15
C GLY A 148 15.69 -3.11 11.52
N VAL A 149 15.79 -4.26 10.88
CA VAL A 149 14.94 -5.43 11.10
C VAL A 149 15.82 -6.68 11.21
N GLU A 150 15.54 -7.53 12.19
CA GLU A 150 16.21 -8.82 12.40
C GLU A 150 15.21 -9.98 12.42
N ASN A 151 15.73 -11.22 12.38
CA ASN A 151 14.96 -12.47 12.34
C ASN A 151 14.02 -12.55 11.13
N VAL A 152 14.53 -12.15 9.98
CA VAL A 152 13.79 -12.17 8.72
C VAL A 152 14.63 -12.88 7.67
N GLU A 153 14.02 -13.85 6.99
CA GLU A 153 14.70 -14.52 5.87
C GLU A 153 14.95 -13.50 4.74
N PRO A 154 16.13 -13.54 4.09
CA PRO A 154 16.39 -12.72 2.91
C PRO A 154 15.28 -12.86 1.87
N GLY A 155 14.76 -11.73 1.39
CA GLY A 155 13.67 -11.73 0.41
C GLY A 155 12.26 -11.81 0.98
N SER A 156 12.09 -11.92 2.29
CA SER A 156 10.75 -11.90 2.90
C SER A 156 10.02 -10.61 2.57
N SER A 157 8.76 -10.78 2.17
CA SER A 157 7.86 -9.66 1.94
C SER A 157 6.99 -9.36 3.16
N PHE A 158 6.58 -8.10 3.32
CA PHE A 158 5.64 -7.66 4.38
C PHE A 158 5.94 -8.22 5.77
N VAL A 159 7.12 -7.88 6.31
CA VAL A 159 7.71 -8.54 7.49
C VAL A 159 6.95 -8.27 8.80
N PHE A 160 6.08 -7.26 8.83
CA PHE A 160 5.18 -6.94 9.95
C PHE A 160 3.73 -6.89 9.50
N PRO A 161 3.10 -8.00 9.08
CA PRO A 161 1.75 -7.95 8.50
C PRO A 161 0.70 -7.39 9.48
N ILE A 162 0.95 -7.46 10.79
CA ILE A 162 0.10 -6.84 11.83
C ILE A 162 0.96 -5.79 12.56
N PRO A 163 1.14 -4.59 11.97
CA PRO A 163 2.06 -3.61 12.52
C PRO A 163 1.52 -2.99 13.82
N LYS A 164 2.39 -2.82 14.80
CA LYS A 164 2.14 -2.19 16.11
C LYS A 164 2.71 -0.79 16.22
N SER A 165 3.54 -0.38 15.26
CA SER A 165 4.15 0.94 15.23
C SER A 165 4.25 1.50 13.81
N GLY A 166 4.42 2.82 13.70
CA GLY A 166 4.66 3.47 12.41
C GLY A 166 5.93 2.96 11.73
N ALA A 167 6.97 2.62 12.51
CA ALA A 167 8.20 2.04 11.98
C ALA A 167 7.94 0.69 11.28
N GLU A 168 7.10 -0.18 11.86
CA GLU A 168 6.71 -1.45 11.25
C GLU A 168 5.94 -1.25 9.94
N VAL A 169 5.08 -0.22 9.86
CA VAL A 169 4.39 0.17 8.61
C VAL A 169 5.39 0.58 7.53
N ILE A 170 6.41 1.37 7.90
CA ILE A 170 7.47 1.77 6.97
C ILE A 170 8.30 0.56 6.52
N TRP A 171 8.62 -0.37 7.42
CA TRP A 171 9.30 -1.60 7.06
C TRP A 171 8.49 -2.46 6.08
N ASN A 172 7.17 -2.58 6.24
CA ASN A 172 6.33 -3.23 5.24
C ASN A 172 6.39 -2.53 3.88
N HIS A 173 6.45 -1.20 3.84
CA HIS A 173 6.64 -0.48 2.58
C HIS A 173 8.01 -0.82 1.97
N MET A 174 9.08 -0.84 2.78
CA MET A 174 10.44 -1.13 2.30
C MET A 174 10.55 -2.57 1.79
N THR A 175 10.00 -3.54 2.53
CA THR A 175 10.01 -4.98 2.24
C THR A 175 8.79 -5.43 1.43
N ARG A 176 8.04 -4.53 0.78
CA ARG A 176 6.90 -4.95 -0.07
C ARG A 176 7.39 -5.87 -1.19
N TYR A 177 6.54 -6.79 -1.66
CA TYR A 177 6.84 -7.62 -2.81
C TYR A 177 7.17 -6.77 -4.04
N ARG A 178 8.24 -7.12 -4.74
CA ARG A 178 8.71 -6.47 -5.97
C ARG A 178 9.13 -7.53 -6.98
N LEU A 179 9.32 -7.11 -8.22
CA LEU A 179 9.92 -7.90 -9.27
C LEU A 179 11.17 -7.18 -9.77
N ASN A 180 12.10 -7.93 -10.37
CA ASN A 180 13.14 -7.32 -11.20
C ASN A 180 12.45 -6.68 -12.41
N VAL A 181 12.86 -5.46 -12.75
CA VAL A 181 12.23 -4.67 -13.81
C VAL A 181 13.29 -4.28 -14.83
N HIS A 182 13.05 -4.64 -16.08
CA HIS A 182 13.61 -3.97 -17.24
C HIS A 182 12.50 -3.13 -17.84
N ARG A 183 12.70 -1.81 -17.94
CA ARG A 183 11.68 -0.92 -18.50
C ARG A 183 12.28 0.14 -19.41
N TRP A 184 11.52 0.46 -20.44
CA TRP A 184 11.66 1.68 -21.21
C TRP A 184 10.64 2.69 -20.71
N TYR A 185 11.07 3.91 -20.41
CA TYR A 185 10.13 4.98 -20.11
C TYR A 185 10.55 6.27 -20.80
N MET A 186 9.54 7.08 -21.10
CA MET A 186 9.71 8.37 -21.75
C MET A 186 9.30 9.44 -20.77
N GLN A 187 10.18 10.41 -20.53
CA GLN A 187 9.86 11.58 -19.76
C GLN A 187 9.62 12.75 -20.71
N ALA A 188 8.47 13.39 -20.56
CA ALA A 188 8.13 14.63 -21.22
C ALA A 188 7.84 15.67 -20.14
N MET A 189 8.53 16.80 -20.20
CA MET A 189 8.22 17.96 -19.34
C MET A 189 7.46 18.98 -20.19
N PRO A 190 6.11 19.00 -20.11
CA PRO A 190 5.32 19.95 -20.89
C PRO A 190 5.45 21.36 -20.33
N GLN A 191 5.62 22.33 -21.23
CA GLN A 191 5.56 23.76 -20.95
C GLN A 191 4.10 24.24 -20.91
N THR A 192 3.88 25.45 -20.40
CA THR A 192 2.54 26.05 -20.30
C THR A 192 1.83 26.22 -21.65
N ASN A 193 2.58 26.32 -22.74
CA ASN A 193 2.08 26.39 -24.12
C ASN A 193 1.92 25.00 -24.78
N GLY A 194 2.14 23.92 -24.05
CA GLY A 194 2.02 22.54 -24.54
C GLY A 194 3.23 22.01 -25.30
N SER A 195 4.30 22.79 -25.51
CA SER A 195 5.54 22.25 -26.08
C SER A 195 6.25 21.33 -25.06
N PHE A 196 6.96 20.32 -25.54
CA PHE A 196 7.70 19.39 -24.68
C PHE A 196 8.95 18.84 -25.37
N THR A 197 9.91 18.40 -24.56
CA THR A 197 11.07 17.61 -25.01
C THR A 197 10.90 16.19 -24.50
N LEU A 198 11.10 15.20 -25.38
CA LEU A 198 11.07 13.78 -25.03
C LEU A 198 12.47 13.29 -24.65
N ILE A 199 12.57 12.70 -23.47
CA ILE A 199 13.76 11.98 -23.02
C ILE A 199 13.39 10.50 -22.93
N LYS A 200 14.10 9.65 -23.68
CA LYS A 200 13.92 8.19 -23.64
C LYS A 200 14.96 7.61 -22.69
N MET A 201 14.52 6.78 -21.74
CA MET A 201 15.37 6.09 -20.78
C MET A 201 15.11 4.59 -20.83
N GLU A 202 16.18 3.83 -20.66
CA GLU A 202 16.18 2.39 -20.38
C GLU A 202 16.67 2.22 -18.94
N GLU A 203 15.94 1.44 -18.15
CA GLU A 203 16.28 1.21 -16.75
C GLU A 203 16.16 -0.28 -16.41
N GLU A 204 17.21 -0.79 -15.76
CA GLU A 204 17.25 -2.10 -15.14
C GLU A 204 17.32 -1.94 -13.62
N VAL A 205 16.35 -2.54 -12.93
CA VAL A 205 16.30 -2.57 -11.48
C VAL A 205 16.27 -4.03 -11.03
N GLY A 206 17.39 -4.48 -10.46
CA GLY A 206 17.50 -5.78 -9.81
C GLY A 206 17.34 -5.67 -8.31
N TYR A 207 16.46 -6.49 -7.74
CA TYR A 207 16.41 -6.72 -6.30
C TYR A 207 17.19 -8.00 -6.00
N PRO A 208 18.28 -7.94 -5.19
CA PRO A 208 19.16 -9.08 -4.95
C PRO A 208 18.46 -10.35 -4.46
N ASN A 209 17.30 -10.18 -3.83
CA ASN A 209 16.50 -11.26 -3.28
C ASN A 209 15.74 -12.08 -4.35
N LEU A 210 15.79 -11.64 -5.61
CA LEU A 210 15.09 -12.21 -6.77
C LEU A 210 16.07 -12.57 -7.91
N MET A 211 17.37 -12.50 -7.65
CA MET A 211 18.43 -13.02 -8.53
C MET A 211 18.74 -14.46 -8.12
#